data_AF-A0A9X5X9R1-F1
#
_entry.id   AF-A0A9X5X9R1-F1
#
_cell.length_a   1.000
_cell.length_b   1.000
_cell.length_c   1.000
_cell.angle_alpha   90.00
_cell.angle_beta   90.00
_cell.angle_gamma   90.00
#
_symmetry.space_group_name_H-M   'P 1'
#
loop_
_entity.id
_entity.type
_entity.pdbx_description
1 polymer ?
#
loop_
_entity_poly.entity_id
_entity_poly.type
_entity_poly.pdbx_seq_one_letter_code
_entity_poly.pdbx_strand_id
1 'polypeptide(L)'
;FRLAVGGSRLTVTASDGFPVRPVTADTILLGMGERYDTVVTVPRSGAVPLVAQAEGTSARALAVLRTGTGTNPMPDTKVKELAGRLLTYA
;
A
#
# COMPACT_ATOMS: atom_id res chain seq x y z
N PHE A 1 -4.93 3.19 9.20
CA PHE A 1 -4.97 3.52 7.76
C PHE A 1 -5.02 2.26 6.94
N ARG A 2 -5.83 2.18 5.88
CA ARG A 2 -5.63 1.20 4.80
C ARG A 2 -4.57 1.73 3.86
N LEU A 3 -3.45 1.02 3.78
CA LEU A 3 -2.31 1.35 2.93
C LEU A 3 -2.28 0.43 1.71
N ALA A 4 -2.22 1.01 0.51
CA ALA A 4 -2.10 0.27 -0.75
C ALA A 4 -1.26 1.02 -1.80
N VAL A 5 -0.65 0.25 -2.71
CA VAL A 5 0.04 0.77 -3.90
C VAL A 5 -0.77 0.40 -5.14
N GLY A 6 -1.16 1.40 -5.93
CA GLY A 6 -1.99 1.19 -7.11
C GLY A 6 -1.30 0.28 -8.12
N GLY A 7 -2.00 -0.80 -8.51
CA GLY A 7 -1.50 -1.77 -9.48
C GLY A 7 -0.49 -2.79 -8.92
N SER A 8 -0.19 -2.77 -7.62
CA SER A 8 0.81 -3.64 -7.01
C SER A 8 0.30 -4.29 -5.74
N ARG A 9 0.78 -5.51 -5.47
CA ARG A 9 0.59 -6.17 -4.18
C ARG A 9 1.74 -5.88 -3.23
N LEU A 10 1.45 -5.95 -1.93
CA LEU A 10 2.42 -5.82 -0.85
C LEU A 10 2.78 -7.21 -0.33
N THR A 11 4.07 -7.52 -0.23
CA THR A 11 4.54 -8.76 0.43
C THR A 11 5.16 -8.38 1.76
N VAL A 12 4.45 -8.66 2.85
CA VAL A 12 4.87 -8.32 4.21
C VAL A 12 5.90 -9.33 4.69
N THR A 13 7.03 -8.84 5.20
CA THR A 13 8.17 -9.66 5.65
C THR A 13 8.49 -9.48 7.13
N ALA A 14 8.09 -8.37 7.74
CA ALA A 14 8.17 -8.15 9.18
C ALA A 14 7.00 -7.30 9.69
N SER A 15 6.70 -7.44 10.99
CA SER A 15 5.73 -6.65 11.74
C SER A 15 6.37 -6.19 13.04
N ASP A 16 6.35 -4.90 13.33
CA ASP A 16 6.92 -4.27 14.53
C ASP A 16 8.40 -4.63 14.81
N GLY A 17 9.15 -4.94 13.77
CA GLY A 17 10.56 -5.35 13.85
C GLY A 17 10.78 -6.85 14.04
N PHE A 18 9.71 -7.64 14.09
CA PHE A 18 9.79 -9.10 14.15
C PHE A 18 9.57 -9.71 12.76
N PRO A 19 10.47 -10.58 12.28
CA PRO A 19 10.29 -11.25 11.00
C PRO A 19 9.06 -12.15 11.03
N VAL A 20 8.31 -12.16 9.93
CA VAL A 20 7.14 -13.03 9.72
C VAL A 20 7.36 -13.97 8.54
N ARG A 21 6.52 -15.00 8.42
CA ARG A 21 6.43 -15.73 7.16
C ARG A 21 5.88 -14.77 6.09
N PRO A 22 6.51 -14.64 4.92
CA PRO A 22 6.05 -13.69 3.92
C PRO A 22 4.58 -13.89 3.53
N VAL A 23 3.78 -12.84 3.67
CA VAL A 23 2.35 -12.85 3.27
C VAL A 23 2.12 -11.75 2.25
N THR A 24 1.56 -12.12 1.10
CA THR A 24 1.14 -11.14 0.10
C THR A 24 -0.27 -10.64 0.43
N ALA A 25 -0.53 -9.35 0.29
CA ALA A 25 -1.85 -8.74 0.42
C ALA A 25 -2.00 -7.58 -0.59
N ASP A 26 -3.23 -7.16 -0.84
CA ASP A 26 -3.48 -5.96 -1.66
C ASP A 26 -3.43 -4.69 -0.79
N THR A 27 -3.84 -4.79 0.49
CA THR A 27 -3.81 -3.68 1.45
C THR A 27 -3.43 -4.13 2.85
N ILE A 28 -2.86 -3.22 3.63
CA ILE A 28 -2.53 -3.42 5.04
C ILE A 28 -3.35 -2.44 5.87
N LEU A 29 -3.97 -2.91 6.96
CA LEU A 29 -4.55 -2.03 7.97
C LEU A 29 -3.45 -1.68 8.97
N LEU A 30 -2.93 -0.46 8.86
CA LEU A 30 -1.86 0.07 9.70
C LEU A 30 -2.44 0.91 10.84
N GLY A 31 -2.33 0.41 12.06
CA GLY A 31 -2.67 1.10 13.30
C GLY A 31 -1.65 2.16 13.71
N MET A 32 -1.98 2.95 14.73
CA MET A 32 -1.05 3.94 15.28
C MET A 32 0.08 3.23 16.03
N GLY A 33 1.33 3.54 15.68
CA GLY A 33 2.53 2.96 16.32
C GLY A 33 3.00 1.62 15.72
N GLU A 34 2.17 0.99 14.88
CA GLU A 34 2.56 -0.22 14.15
C GLU A 34 3.56 0.09 13.04
N ARG A 35 4.39 -0.89 12.70
CA ARG A 35 5.30 -0.88 11.56
C ARG A 35 5.19 -2.18 10.78
N TYR A 36 5.23 -2.09 9.46
CA TYR A 36 5.33 -3.26 8.58
C TYR A 36 6.46 -3.06 7.59
N ASP A 37 7.32 -4.07 7.46
CA ASP A 37 8.30 -4.15 6.39
C ASP A 37 7.66 -4.88 5.21
N THR A 38 7.65 -4.25 4.04
CA THR A 38 6.96 -4.78 2.87
C THR A 38 7.80 -4.66 1.62
N VAL A 39 7.79 -5.71 0.81
CA VAL A 39 8.36 -5.72 -0.54
C VAL A 39 7.23 -5.45 -1.53
N VAL A 40 7.44 -4.48 -2.41
CA VAL A 40 6.48 -4.12 -3.47
C VAL A 40 7.16 -4.23 -4.83
N THR A 41 6.50 -4.89 -5.78
CA THR A 41 6.92 -4.88 -7.19
C THR A 41 6.30 -3.70 -7.90
N VAL A 42 7.10 -2.90 -8.58
CA VAL A 42 6.69 -1.65 -9.22
C VAL A 42 6.89 -1.73 -10.74
N PRO A 43 6.10 -0.98 -11.54
CA PRO A 43 6.29 -0.96 -12.99
C PRO A 43 7.67 -0.37 -13.35
N ARG A 44 8.22 -0.82 -14.47
CA ARG A 44 9.57 -0.42 -14.95
C ARG A 44 9.71 1.09 -15.21
N SER A 45 8.63 1.75 -15.61
CA SER A 45 8.54 3.21 -15.77
C SER A 45 7.12 3.66 -15.45
N GLY A 46 6.96 4.91 -15.02
CA GLY A 46 5.67 5.51 -14.70
C GLY A 46 5.64 6.20 -13.34
N ALA A 47 4.43 6.55 -12.92
CA ALA A 47 4.12 7.09 -11.61
C ALA A 47 2.89 6.34 -11.07
N VAL A 48 3.02 5.69 -9.92
CA VAL A 48 1.93 4.92 -9.28
C VAL A 48 1.52 5.54 -7.95
N PRO A 49 0.22 5.51 -7.59
CA PRO A 49 -0.24 6.07 -6.33
C PRO A 49 0.09 5.14 -5.16
N LEU A 50 0.69 5.68 -4.11
CA LEU A 50 0.75 5.07 -2.78
C LEU A 50 -0.26 5.81 -1.90
N VAL A 51 -1.32 5.12 -1.47
CA VAL A 51 -2.44 5.75 -0.77
C VAL A 51 -2.57 5.18 0.64
N ALA A 52 -2.74 6.08 1.61
CA ALA A 52 -3.14 5.76 2.97
C ALA A 52 -4.53 6.35 3.22
N GLN A 53 -5.57 5.52 3.25
CA GLN A 53 -6.94 5.94 3.57
C GLN A 53 -7.21 5.76 5.06
N ALA A 54 -7.78 6.78 5.71
CA ALA A 54 -8.18 6.67 7.11
C ALA A 54 -9.40 5.75 7.22
N GLU A 55 -9.29 4.70 8.04
CA GLU A 55 -10.31 3.65 8.15
C GLU A 55 -11.64 4.23 8.62
N GLY A 56 -12.74 3.84 7.97
CA GLY A 56 -14.07 4.34 8.29
C GLY A 56 -14.39 5.75 7.76
N THR A 57 -13.49 6.37 6.97
CA THR A 57 -13.69 7.71 6.40
C THR A 57 -13.31 7.76 4.90
N SER A 58 -13.61 8.89 4.26
CA SER A 58 -13.10 9.23 2.92
C SER A 58 -11.78 10.02 2.93
N ALA A 59 -11.28 10.38 4.11
CA ALA A 59 -10.03 11.13 4.24
C ALA A 59 -8.84 10.24 3.88
N ARG A 60 -7.87 10.79 3.14
CA ARG A 60 -6.73 10.03 2.65
C ARG A 60 -5.50 10.90 2.41
N ALA A 61 -4.34 10.27 2.49
CA ALA A 61 -3.08 10.81 2.01
C ALA A 61 -2.66 10.10 0.72
N LEU A 62 -2.04 10.84 -0.19
CA LEU A 62 -1.45 10.34 -1.42
C LEU A 62 0.05 10.67 -1.45
N ALA A 63 0.86 9.66 -1.74
CA ALA A 63 2.22 9.81 -2.22
C ALA A 63 2.33 9.25 -3.64
N VAL A 64 3.31 9.72 -4.40
CA VAL A 64 3.57 9.25 -5.77
C VAL A 64 4.89 8.50 -5.79
N LEU A 65 4.83 7.21 -6.14
CA LEU A 65 6.01 6.40 -6.37
C LEU A 65 6.36 6.49 -7.85
N ARG A 66 7.48 7.15 -8.17
CA ARG A 66 7.94 7.36 -9.55
C ARG A 66 9.07 6.41 -9.90
N THR A 67 8.89 5.66 -10.98
CA THR A 67 9.91 4.75 -11.52
C THR A 67 10.41 5.19 -12.91
N GLY A 68 9.83 6.24 -13.48
CA GLY A 68 10.30 6.85 -14.73
C GLY A 68 9.43 8.02 -15.18
N THR A 69 9.29 8.17 -16.50
CA THR A 69 8.37 9.15 -17.09
C THR A 69 6.94 8.65 -16.97
N GLY A 70 6.02 9.54 -16.61
CA GLY A 70 4.60 9.22 -16.46
C GLY A 70 3.83 10.37 -15.80
N THR A 71 2.53 10.38 -16.02
CA THR A 71 1.61 11.36 -15.42
C THR A 71 1.41 11.02 -13.95
N ASN A 72 1.57 12.01 -13.07
CA ASN A 72 1.30 11.82 -11.65
C ASN A 72 -0.19 11.50 -11.43
N PRO A 73 -0.53 10.54 -10.56
CA PRO A 73 -1.93 10.28 -10.19
C PRO A 73 -2.52 11.50 -9.49
N MET A 74 -3.80 11.79 -9.76
CA MET A 74 -4.53 12.87 -9.10
C MET A 74 -4.87 12.51 -7.64
N PRO A 75 -5.04 13.51 -6.75
CA PRO A 75 -5.39 13.30 -5.34
C PRO A 75 -6.66 12.50 -5.07
N ASP A 76 -7.53 12.29 -6.06
CA ASP A 76 -8.81 11.55 -6.01
C ASP A 76 -8.80 10.23 -6.83
N THR A 77 -7.66 9.88 -7.45
CA THR A 77 -7.44 8.60 -8.16
C THR A 77 -7.96 7.40 -7.37
N LYS A 78 -8.71 6.52 -8.03
CA LYS A 78 -9.23 5.29 -7.43
C LYS A 78 -8.13 4.22 -7.38
N VAL A 79 -7.94 3.64 -6.20
CA VAL A 79 -7.01 2.52 -5.96
C VAL A 79 -7.85 1.33 -5.52
N LYS A 80 -8.00 0.34 -6.41
CA LYS A 80 -8.87 -0.83 -6.17
C LYS A 80 -8.36 -1.71 -5.03
N GLU A 81 -7.04 -1.71 -4.82
CA GLU A 81 -6.34 -2.50 -3.82
C GLU A 81 -6.76 -2.16 -2.38
N LEU A 82 -7.25 -0.94 -2.13
CA LEU A 82 -7.82 -0.53 -0.83
C LEU A 82 -9.06 -1.33 -0.42
N ALA A 83 -9.77 -1.91 -1.39
CA ALA A 83 -10.90 -2.80 -1.20
C ALA A 83 -10.55 -4.27 -1.50
N GLY A 84 -9.27 -4.57 -1.75
CA GLY A 84 -8.78 -5.91 -2.07
C GLY A 84 -8.54 -6.76 -0.82
N ARG A 85 -7.68 -7.79 -0.98
CA ARG A 85 -7.31 -8.68 0.12
C ARG A 85 -6.55 -7.93 1.21
N LEU A 86 -7.18 -7.80 2.37
CA LEU A 86 -6.55 -7.30 3.58
C LEU A 86 -5.53 -8.31 4.10
N LEU A 87 -4.40 -7.82 4.62
CA LEU A 87 -3.43 -8.64 5.35
C LEU A 87 -4.10 -9.34 6.54
N THR A 88 -3.96 -10.66 6.62
CA THR A 88 -4.37 -11.48 7.76
C THR A 88 -3.28 -12.50 8.05
N TYR A 89 -2.96 -12.69 9.33
CA TYR A 89 -2.16 -13.83 9.81
C TYR A 89 -3.11 -14.88 10.39
N ALA A 90 -2.88 -16.14 10.05
CA ALA A 90 -3.58 -17.28 10.64
C ALA A 90 -2.79 -17.83 11.83
#